data_AF-Q240R6-F1
#
_entry.id   AF-Q240R6-F1
#
_cell.length_a   1.000
_cell.length_b   1.000
_cell.length_c   1.000
_cell.angle_alpha   90.00
_cell.angle_beta   90.00
_cell.angle_gamma   90.00
#
_symmetry.space_group_name_H-M   'P 1'
#
loop_
_entity.id
_entity.type
_entity.pdbx_description
1 polymer ?
#
loop_
_entity_poly.entity_id
_entity_poly.type
_entity_poly.pdbx_seq_one_letter_code
_entity_poly.pdbx_strand_id
1 'polypeptide(L)'
;MQSSKPSIIFVNQPEQIIDEALKSQIKKKKVEDSFDLSKILENLHAINIFESFRKYVPLSQYEQQGEEYYKLKSEQNVQKYMKLLDGTAHIIVEVRNDEGLLLNQESKDRSLKISLFNEESNHFTGYHYACLFLEEGEEAWFIFDDGYTTPFSFVNTLQSYQKDIETQSVSKVYKIKLEKLKLQVKKREFKEGQEITQEERKIIRQEEIENLKLQNQELQHKKEDITEKYFRQGKFNEAFQKYQKLEIHTENIYNKYAKFIEDTQEDIITIKALKIQIAQNKTVAAMKAKLYSKACESAQELLKLDPENQKMLYAQAKSLYKLSYFDQAYVELQQYIKKFPDDAQTKLDFEQYINTCKQKLEQSQKNQAKNYKKIFENMEQEEQKEKLRKLTQKSIDESLKQDKEIIINKILNKDGYEFNTEFDLIQNLDEDSSQNNI
;
A
#
# COMPACT_ATOMS: atom_id res chain seq x y z
N MET A 1 50.89 40.32 26.26
CA MET A 1 49.98 39.16 26.05
C MET A 1 49.71 39.07 24.56
N GLN A 2 50.36 38.12 23.87
CA GLN A 2 50.15 37.87 22.44
C GLN A 2 49.03 36.85 22.29
N SER A 3 47.89 37.24 21.69
CA SER A 3 46.81 36.32 21.37
C SER A 3 47.15 35.55 20.10
N SER A 4 47.27 34.23 20.22
CA SER A 4 47.45 33.30 19.11
C SER A 4 46.26 33.34 18.15
N LYS A 5 46.50 33.67 16.88
CA LYS A 5 45.53 33.44 15.80
C LYS A 5 45.39 31.94 15.55
N PRO A 6 44.17 31.39 15.41
CA PRO A 6 43.99 29.99 15.06
C PRO A 6 44.42 29.76 13.61
N SER A 7 45.28 28.77 13.40
CA SER A 7 45.70 28.29 12.09
C SER A 7 44.55 27.52 11.45
N ILE A 8 44.12 27.96 10.27
CA ILE A 8 43.16 27.22 9.43
C ILE A 8 43.90 26.00 8.86
N ILE A 9 43.57 24.81 9.37
CA ILE A 9 44.04 23.54 8.83
C ILE A 9 43.13 23.19 7.65
N PHE A 10 43.68 23.16 6.44
CA PHE A 10 43.00 22.55 5.29
C PHE A 10 43.03 21.03 5.45
N VAL A 11 41.89 20.43 5.80
CA VAL A 11 41.70 18.98 5.79
C VAL A 11 41.15 18.59 4.41
N ASN A 12 41.95 17.84 3.66
CA ASN A 12 41.71 17.52 2.25
C ASN A 12 40.82 16.27 2.00
N GLN A 13 40.04 15.79 2.98
CA GLN A 13 39.19 14.60 2.78
C GLN A 13 37.81 14.74 3.47
N PRO A 14 36.78 15.19 2.73
CA PRO A 14 35.39 15.30 3.22
C PRO A 14 34.80 13.96 3.70
N GLU A 15 35.25 12.86 3.10
CA GLU A 15 34.75 11.50 3.30
C GLU A 15 35.00 10.98 4.73
N GLN A 16 36.12 11.35 5.35
CA GLN A 16 36.45 10.92 6.72
C GLN A 16 35.60 11.65 7.78
N ILE A 17 35.22 12.90 7.52
CA ILE A 17 34.37 13.69 8.42
C ILE A 17 32.93 13.16 8.40
N ILE A 18 32.45 12.75 7.22
CA ILE A 18 31.12 12.15 7.03
C ILE A 18 31.00 10.84 7.83
N ASP A 19 32.03 9.99 7.76
CA ASP A 19 32.03 8.68 8.39
C ASP A 19 32.12 8.77 9.93
N GLU A 20 32.87 9.75 10.46
CA GLU A 20 32.94 10.00 11.91
C GLU A 20 31.67 10.67 12.49
N ALA A 21 31.03 11.58 11.73
CA ALA A 21 29.78 12.21 12.14
C ALA A 21 28.61 11.20 12.19
N LEU A 22 28.54 10.30 11.21
CA LEU A 22 27.59 9.17 11.17
C LEU A 22 27.78 8.24 12.37
N LYS A 23 29.03 7.83 12.65
CA LYS A 23 29.36 6.96 13.78
C LYS A 23 29.05 7.61 15.13
N SER A 24 29.27 8.92 15.27
CA SER A 24 29.00 9.69 16.50
C SER A 24 27.51 9.85 16.79
N GLN A 25 26.68 10.13 15.77
CA GLN A 25 25.24 10.27 15.95
C GLN A 25 24.53 8.94 16.21
N ILE A 26 24.95 7.85 15.55
CA ILE A 26 24.44 6.49 15.79
C ILE A 26 24.76 6.03 17.22
N LYS A 27 25.93 6.42 17.77
CA LYS A 27 26.32 6.09 19.16
C LYS A 27 25.55 6.88 20.22
N LYS A 28 25.10 8.11 19.92
CA LYS A 28 24.46 9.00 20.90
C LYS A 28 22.96 8.77 21.09
N LYS A 29 22.25 8.16 20.13
CA LYS A 29 20.81 7.89 20.26
C LYS A 29 20.54 6.42 20.55
N LYS A 30 20.35 6.11 21.84
CA LYS A 30 19.77 4.84 22.27
C LYS A 30 18.38 4.65 21.64
N VAL A 31 18.18 3.46 21.11
CA VAL A 31 17.00 2.93 20.44
C VAL A 31 15.77 3.01 21.36
N GLU A 32 14.68 3.62 20.87
CA GLU A 32 13.28 3.29 21.19
C GLU A 32 12.35 4.17 20.35
N ASP A 33 11.96 3.66 19.17
CA ASP A 33 10.71 3.89 18.42
C ASP A 33 10.95 3.71 16.92
N SER A 34 9.93 3.23 16.18
CA SER A 34 10.04 2.88 14.76
C SER A 34 10.49 4.07 13.91
N PHE A 35 11.78 4.09 13.57
CA PHE A 35 12.40 5.13 12.76
C PHE A 35 12.07 4.91 11.27
N ASP A 36 11.41 5.90 10.66
CA ASP A 36 11.19 5.95 9.21
C ASP A 36 12.49 6.36 8.52
N LEU A 37 13.32 5.37 8.20
CA LEU A 37 14.64 5.55 7.59
C LEU A 37 14.58 6.23 6.21
N SER A 38 13.46 6.13 5.49
CA SER A 38 13.25 6.88 4.25
C SER A 38 13.23 8.40 4.50
N LYS A 39 12.60 8.81 5.60
CA LYS A 39 12.56 10.21 6.04
C LYS A 39 13.93 10.67 6.55
N ILE A 40 14.71 9.77 7.17
CA ILE A 40 16.09 10.06 7.59
C ILE A 40 17.01 10.27 6.39
N LEU A 41 16.89 9.43 5.35
CA LEU A 41 17.68 9.56 4.12
C LEU A 41 17.28 10.78 3.30
N GLU A 42 15.99 11.08 3.18
CA GLU A 42 15.50 12.35 2.60
C GLU A 42 16.04 13.55 3.40
N ASN A 43 16.07 13.46 4.74
CA ASN A 43 16.66 14.50 5.60
C ASN A 43 18.18 14.60 5.43
N LEU A 44 18.91 13.48 5.32
CA LEU A 44 20.37 13.47 5.14
C LEU A 44 20.78 14.05 3.78
N HIS A 45 20.02 13.72 2.72
CA HIS A 45 20.24 14.32 1.40
C HIS A 45 19.91 15.82 1.41
N ALA A 46 18.83 16.22 2.10
CA ALA A 46 18.52 17.63 2.32
C ALA A 46 19.63 18.34 3.13
N ILE A 47 20.18 17.70 4.17
CA ILE A 47 21.30 18.20 4.98
C ILE A 47 22.57 18.36 4.12
N ASN A 48 22.91 17.40 3.26
CA ASN A 48 24.09 17.51 2.39
C ASN A 48 23.95 18.63 1.35
N ILE A 49 22.75 18.77 0.76
CA ILE A 49 22.43 19.90 -0.13
C ILE A 49 22.52 21.22 0.64
N PHE A 50 22.07 21.24 1.90
CA PHE A 50 22.07 22.40 2.78
C PHE A 50 23.46 22.83 3.24
N GLU A 51 24.33 21.90 3.63
CA GLU A 51 25.72 22.18 3.98
C GLU A 51 26.50 22.67 2.76
N SER A 52 26.23 22.09 1.59
CA SER A 52 26.76 22.61 0.32
C SER A 52 26.27 24.04 0.06
N PHE A 53 24.99 24.32 0.30
CA PHE A 53 24.44 25.67 0.18
C PHE A 53 25.18 26.67 1.09
N ARG A 54 25.32 26.37 2.38
CA ARG A 54 26.06 27.22 3.34
C ARG A 54 27.49 27.53 2.87
N LYS A 55 28.15 26.56 2.24
CA LYS A 55 29.51 26.71 1.70
C LYS A 55 29.61 27.61 0.46
N TYR A 56 28.59 27.62 -0.40
CA TYR A 56 28.64 28.26 -1.73
C TYR A 56 27.85 29.56 -1.84
N VAL A 57 27.07 29.94 -0.82
CA VAL A 57 26.42 31.25 -0.78
C VAL A 57 27.39 32.30 -0.25
N PRO A 58 27.76 33.31 -1.07
CA PRO A 58 28.68 34.34 -0.64
C PRO A 58 28.01 35.25 0.38
N LEU A 59 28.31 35.02 1.65
CA LEU A 59 27.96 35.89 2.77
C LEU A 59 29.17 36.73 3.16
N SER A 60 28.93 38.01 3.41
CA SER A 60 29.90 38.86 4.07
C SER A 60 29.46 39.01 5.51
N GLN A 61 30.31 38.57 6.42
CA GLN A 61 30.14 38.79 7.85
C GLN A 61 30.90 40.08 8.21
N TYR A 62 30.26 40.96 8.96
CA TYR A 62 30.91 42.12 9.56
C TYR A 62 30.30 42.40 10.93
N GLU A 63 31.10 42.97 11.81
CA GLU A 63 30.69 43.31 13.17
C GLU A 63 30.40 44.80 13.25
N GLN A 64 29.23 45.16 13.78
CA GLN A 64 28.85 46.54 14.01
C GLN A 64 28.25 46.64 15.43
N GLN A 65 28.78 47.54 16.25
CA GLN A 65 28.34 47.74 17.64
C GLN A 65 28.36 46.45 18.51
N GLY A 66 29.25 45.50 18.20
CA GLY A 66 29.37 44.23 18.94
C GLY A 66 28.36 43.17 18.54
N GLU A 67 27.55 43.42 17.51
CA GLU A 67 26.64 42.44 16.92
C GLU A 67 27.15 42.01 15.54
N GLU A 68 26.93 40.74 15.19
CA GLU A 68 27.31 40.18 13.89
C GLU A 68 26.20 40.38 12.86
N TYR A 69 26.59 40.90 11.70
CA TYR A 69 25.71 41.15 10.57
C TYR A 69 26.13 40.31 9.37
N TYR A 70 25.13 39.74 8.70
CA TYR A 70 25.30 38.96 7.49
C TYR A 70 24.71 39.71 6.28
N LYS A 71 25.53 39.94 5.26
CA LYS A 71 25.10 40.54 3.98
C LYS A 71 25.25 39.57 2.82
N LEU A 72 24.16 39.36 2.07
CA LEU A 72 24.07 38.47 0.91
C LEU A 72 24.52 39.17 -0.37
N LYS A 73 25.56 38.64 -1.05
CA LYS A 73 26.20 39.32 -2.19
C LYS A 73 25.60 39.06 -3.57
N SER A 74 24.82 37.99 -3.79
CA SER A 74 24.17 37.71 -5.10
C SER A 74 23.11 36.59 -5.03
N GLU A 75 22.02 36.75 -5.80
CA GLU A 75 20.90 35.81 -5.92
C GLU A 75 21.21 34.57 -6.79
N GLN A 76 22.19 34.67 -7.70
CA GLN A 76 22.33 33.75 -8.85
C GLN A 76 22.62 32.29 -8.46
N ASN A 77 23.38 32.04 -7.39
CA ASN A 77 23.72 30.67 -6.98
C ASN A 77 22.55 29.96 -6.28
N VAL A 78 21.59 30.71 -5.73
CA VAL A 78 20.58 30.16 -4.84
C VAL A 78 19.37 29.64 -5.59
N GLN A 79 18.98 30.27 -6.68
CA GLN A 79 17.90 29.77 -7.54
C GLN A 79 18.11 28.31 -7.98
N LYS A 80 19.38 27.85 -8.07
CA LYS A 80 19.73 26.44 -8.32
C LYS A 80 19.25 25.51 -7.19
N TYR A 81 19.45 25.91 -5.94
CA TYR A 81 19.06 25.12 -4.76
C TYR A 81 17.57 25.24 -4.45
N MET A 82 16.93 26.37 -4.75
CA MET A 82 15.47 26.56 -4.60
C MET A 82 14.65 25.57 -5.45
N LYS A 83 15.23 25.03 -6.53
CA LYS A 83 14.61 24.01 -7.38
C LYS A 83 14.68 22.60 -6.77
N LEU A 84 15.58 22.37 -5.82
CA LEU A 84 15.85 21.03 -5.27
C LEU A 84 15.19 20.81 -3.91
N LEU A 85 14.92 21.88 -3.17
CA LEU A 85 14.36 21.82 -1.83
C LEU A 85 12.95 22.40 -1.79
N ASP A 86 12.14 21.85 -0.89
CA ASP A 86 10.85 22.39 -0.45
C ASP A 86 10.84 22.34 1.08
N GLY A 87 10.07 23.21 1.73
CA GLY A 87 10.08 23.22 3.19
C GLY A 87 9.21 24.28 3.84
N THR A 88 9.20 24.26 5.16
CA THR A 88 8.53 25.29 5.97
C THR A 88 9.44 25.73 7.09
N ALA A 89 9.52 27.04 7.34
CA ALA A 89 10.20 27.60 8.48
C ALA A 89 9.23 28.42 9.35
N HIS A 90 9.50 28.44 10.64
CA HIS A 90 8.87 29.33 11.60
C HIS A 90 9.95 30.26 12.14
N ILE A 91 9.78 31.56 11.91
CA ILE A 91 10.75 32.58 12.28
C ILE A 91 10.12 33.71 13.09
N ILE A 92 10.93 34.37 13.90
CA ILE A 92 10.60 35.66 14.52
C ILE A 92 11.46 36.72 13.83
N VAL A 93 10.82 37.79 13.38
CA VAL A 93 11.50 38.89 12.68
C VAL A 93 11.33 40.19 13.44
N GLU A 94 12.45 40.90 13.62
CA GLU A 94 12.50 42.28 14.07
C GLU A 94 13.11 43.14 12.97
N VAL A 95 12.47 44.25 12.60
CA VAL A 95 12.97 45.15 11.53
C VAL A 95 13.40 46.49 12.11
N ARG A 96 14.63 46.89 11.79
CA ARG A 96 15.24 48.15 12.21
C ARG A 96 15.80 48.92 11.02
N ASN A 97 16.07 50.21 11.22
CA ASN A 97 16.92 50.98 10.32
C ASN A 97 18.42 50.67 10.58
N ASP A 98 19.28 51.26 9.75
CA ASP A 98 20.75 51.25 9.90
C ASP A 98 21.25 51.84 11.22
N GLU A 99 20.50 52.75 11.83
CA GLU A 99 20.81 53.32 13.14
C GLU A 99 20.41 52.39 14.31
N GLY A 100 19.81 51.23 14.03
CA GLY A 100 19.39 50.26 15.05
C GLY A 100 18.11 50.67 15.79
N LEU A 101 17.32 51.59 15.23
CA LEU A 101 15.99 51.96 15.72
C LEU A 101 14.92 51.07 15.09
N LEU A 102 13.95 50.63 15.90
CA LEU A 102 12.77 49.91 15.44
C LEU A 102 11.97 50.76 14.46
N LEU A 103 11.67 50.22 13.28
CA LEU A 103 10.87 50.94 12.27
C LEU A 103 9.41 51.09 12.72
N ASN A 104 8.86 50.12 13.46
CA ASN A 104 7.54 50.17 14.07
C ASN A 104 7.50 49.27 15.32
N GLN A 105 6.65 49.58 16.31
CA GLN A 105 6.37 48.66 17.43
C GLN A 105 5.75 47.34 16.96
N GLU A 106 4.94 47.35 15.89
CA GLU A 106 4.34 46.14 15.31
C GLU A 106 5.36 45.27 14.55
N SER A 107 6.53 45.81 14.22
CA SER A 107 7.62 45.04 13.61
C SER A 107 8.54 44.38 14.62
N LYS A 108 8.24 44.49 15.92
CA LYS A 108 8.99 43.81 16.97
C LYS A 108 8.44 42.40 17.18
N ASP A 109 9.33 41.41 17.18
CA ASP A 109 9.03 40.01 17.49
C ASP A 109 7.89 39.39 16.66
N ARG A 110 7.83 39.71 15.36
CA ARG A 110 6.77 39.20 14.49
C ARG A 110 7.03 37.74 14.13
N SER A 111 6.17 36.86 14.65
CA SER A 111 6.17 35.44 14.31
C SER A 111 5.58 35.19 12.90
N LEU A 112 6.36 34.56 12.03
CA LEU A 112 6.00 34.23 10.65
C LEU A 112 6.19 32.74 10.37
N LYS A 113 5.18 32.12 9.75
CA LYS A 113 5.32 30.78 9.16
C LYS A 113 5.48 30.95 7.65
N ILE A 114 6.65 30.58 7.13
CA ILE A 114 6.98 30.73 5.72
C ILE A 114 7.10 29.36 5.04
N SER A 115 6.55 29.26 3.83
CA SER A 115 6.81 28.13 2.93
C SER A 115 8.06 28.43 2.13
N LEU A 116 9.13 27.71 2.40
CA LEU A 116 10.41 27.89 1.73
C LEU A 116 10.32 27.34 0.31
N PHE A 117 10.87 28.09 -0.64
CA PHE A 117 11.07 27.67 -2.05
C PHE A 117 9.80 27.36 -2.84
N ASN A 118 8.65 27.82 -2.37
CA ASN A 118 7.43 27.85 -3.18
C ASN A 118 7.46 29.13 -4.03
N GLU A 119 7.43 28.99 -5.36
CA GLU A 119 7.40 30.10 -6.32
C GLU A 119 6.15 30.98 -6.14
N GLU A 120 5.09 30.42 -5.56
CA GLU A 120 3.85 31.13 -5.20
C GLU A 120 3.90 31.77 -3.81
N SER A 121 4.98 31.57 -3.04
CA SER A 121 5.10 32.19 -1.72
C SER A 121 5.31 33.70 -1.86
N ASN A 122 4.38 34.45 -1.29
CA ASN A 122 4.40 35.91 -1.20
C ASN A 122 5.44 36.44 -0.20
N HIS A 123 6.47 35.66 0.12
CA HIS A 123 7.44 35.98 1.16
C HIS A 123 8.72 36.57 0.58
N PHE A 124 9.33 37.45 1.36
CA PHE A 124 10.59 38.10 1.04
C PHE A 124 11.69 37.04 0.89
N THR A 125 12.33 36.97 -0.28
CA THR A 125 13.32 35.92 -0.58
C THR A 125 14.45 35.93 0.46
N GLY A 126 14.82 37.11 0.99
CA GLY A 126 15.73 37.30 2.11
C GLY A 126 15.51 36.33 3.29
N TYR A 127 14.26 36.09 3.67
CA TYR A 127 13.93 35.19 4.78
C TYR A 127 14.26 33.74 4.48
N HIS A 128 14.15 33.33 3.22
CA HIS A 128 14.49 31.98 2.81
C HIS A 128 15.99 31.74 3.02
N TYR A 129 16.82 32.73 2.68
CA TYR A 129 18.27 32.67 2.91
C TYR A 129 18.63 32.64 4.39
N ALA A 130 18.03 33.53 5.18
CA ALA A 130 18.30 33.58 6.63
C ALA A 130 17.97 32.25 7.32
N CYS A 131 16.85 31.62 6.95
CA CYS A 131 16.47 30.31 7.49
C CYS A 131 17.44 29.19 7.13
N LEU A 132 18.16 29.31 6.01
CA LEU A 132 19.15 28.30 5.62
C LEU A 132 20.50 28.52 6.29
N PHE A 133 20.73 29.73 6.80
CA PHE A 133 21.98 30.07 7.45
C PHE A 133 21.93 29.79 8.96
N LEU A 134 20.78 30.02 9.60
CA LEU A 134 20.59 29.79 11.03
C LEU A 134 20.37 28.32 11.37
N GLU A 135 20.80 27.89 12.55
CA GLU A 135 20.34 26.68 13.21
C GLU A 135 19.04 26.93 14.01
N GLU A 136 18.29 25.88 14.34
CA GLU A 136 17.08 26.04 15.17
C GLU A 136 17.44 26.60 16.55
N GLY A 137 16.84 27.73 16.90
CA GLY A 137 17.09 28.50 18.12
C GLY A 137 18.04 29.67 17.96
N GLU A 138 18.79 29.74 16.85
CA GLU A 138 19.72 30.83 16.57
C GLU A 138 19.01 32.08 16.07
N GLU A 139 19.64 33.23 16.32
CA GLU A 139 19.24 34.52 15.79
C GLU A 139 20.45 35.29 15.27
N ALA A 140 20.25 36.04 14.19
CA ALA A 140 21.28 36.92 13.64
C ALA A 140 20.69 38.13 12.92
N TRP A 141 21.53 39.12 12.68
CA TRP A 141 21.19 40.29 11.88
C TRP A 141 21.52 40.07 10.41
N PHE A 142 20.56 40.39 9.55
CA PHE A 142 20.70 40.30 8.11
C PHE A 142 20.45 41.65 7.46
N ILE A 143 21.34 42.00 6.52
CA ILE A 143 21.11 43.10 5.58
C ILE A 143 20.89 42.50 4.21
N PHE A 144 19.73 42.81 3.64
CA PHE A 144 19.34 42.40 2.30
C PHE A 144 19.37 43.61 1.39
N ASP A 145 20.04 43.48 0.24
CA ASP A 145 19.99 44.51 -0.79
C ASP A 145 18.58 44.56 -1.44
N ASP A 146 18.22 45.70 -2.04
CA ASP A 146 16.88 45.93 -2.63
C ASP A 146 16.50 44.90 -3.71
N GLY A 147 17.47 44.17 -4.27
CA GLY A 147 17.23 43.08 -5.23
C GLY A 147 16.56 41.82 -4.64
N TYR A 148 16.56 41.64 -3.32
CA TYR A 148 15.96 40.46 -2.66
C TYR A 148 14.47 40.65 -2.30
N THR A 149 13.89 41.83 -2.59
CA THR A 149 12.43 42.04 -2.55
C THR A 149 11.80 41.56 -3.86
N THR A 150 11.12 40.42 -3.88
CA THR A 150 10.20 40.07 -4.98
C THR A 150 8.79 40.63 -4.73
N PRO A 151 7.99 40.83 -5.80
CA PRO A 151 7.07 41.97 -5.92
C PRO A 151 5.64 41.69 -5.43
N PHE A 152 4.90 42.78 -5.18
CA PHE A 152 3.45 42.90 -4.97
C PHE A 152 2.85 42.65 -3.58
N SER A 153 3.22 41.61 -2.83
CA SER A 153 2.51 41.30 -1.56
C SER A 153 2.94 42.17 -0.37
N PHE A 154 4.23 42.51 -0.30
CA PHE A 154 4.78 43.34 0.77
C PHE A 154 4.38 44.81 0.60
N VAL A 155 4.20 45.26 -0.64
CA VAL A 155 3.72 46.61 -0.97
C VAL A 155 2.28 46.80 -0.49
N ASN A 156 1.38 45.83 -0.69
CA ASN A 156 -0.02 46.00 -0.24
C ASN A 156 -0.20 45.88 1.28
N THR A 157 0.66 45.12 1.98
CA THR A 157 0.62 45.02 3.45
C THR A 157 1.24 46.26 4.12
N LEU A 158 2.16 46.95 3.42
CA LEU A 158 2.74 48.23 3.86
C LEU A 158 2.10 49.46 3.22
N GLN A 159 1.18 49.37 2.27
CA GLN A 159 0.51 50.54 1.69
C GLN A 159 -0.32 51.31 2.72
N SER A 160 -0.78 50.66 3.80
CA SER A 160 -1.35 51.33 4.97
C SER A 160 -0.31 52.02 5.87
N TYR A 161 0.97 51.71 5.72
CA TYR A 161 2.11 52.18 6.53
C TYR A 161 3.14 53.01 5.74
N GLN A 162 3.04 53.05 4.41
CA GLN A 162 3.95 53.78 3.50
C GLN A 162 3.81 55.29 3.60
N LYS A 163 2.69 55.80 4.15
CA LYS A 163 2.46 57.24 4.29
C LYS A 163 3.49 57.96 5.18
N ASP A 164 4.18 57.22 6.05
CA ASP A 164 5.16 57.79 6.99
C ASP A 164 6.63 57.48 6.62
N ILE A 165 6.89 56.63 5.63
CA ILE A 165 8.25 56.13 5.29
C ILE A 165 8.75 56.66 3.93
N GLU A 166 7.90 57.34 3.16
CA GLU A 166 8.10 57.64 1.73
C GLU A 166 9.18 58.67 1.34
N THR A 167 10.11 59.07 2.21
CA THR A 167 11.10 60.12 1.82
C THR A 167 12.57 59.84 2.11
N GLN A 168 12.93 58.70 2.70
CA GLN A 168 14.34 58.36 2.88
C GLN A 168 14.57 56.90 2.50
N SER A 169 15.53 56.67 1.60
CA SER A 169 16.06 55.35 1.25
C SER A 169 16.84 54.78 2.45
N VAL A 170 16.14 54.50 3.53
CA VAL A 170 16.73 53.99 4.77
C VAL A 170 17.00 52.52 4.57
N SER A 171 18.26 52.13 4.73
CA SER A 171 18.66 50.73 4.65
C SER A 171 18.03 49.95 5.81
N LYS A 172 17.44 48.79 5.50
CA LYS A 172 16.71 47.97 6.48
C LYS A 172 17.59 46.83 6.97
N VAL A 173 17.59 46.63 8.28
CA VAL A 173 18.26 45.52 8.95
C VAL A 173 17.21 44.64 9.62
N TYR A 174 17.38 43.33 9.50
CA TYR A 174 16.42 42.34 9.97
C TYR A 174 17.09 41.44 11.00
N LYS A 175 16.61 41.46 12.24
CA LYS A 175 16.93 40.41 13.20
C LYS A 175 16.01 39.24 12.90
N ILE A 176 16.58 38.08 12.62
CA ILE A 176 15.79 36.88 12.33
C ILE A 176 16.22 35.81 13.31
N LYS A 177 15.23 35.27 14.03
CA LYS A 177 15.39 34.08 14.87
C LYS A 177 14.66 32.91 14.22
N LEU A 178 15.35 31.79 14.05
CA LEU A 178 14.76 30.57 13.50
C LEU A 178 14.22 29.71 14.63
N GLU A 179 12.90 29.56 14.74
CA GLU A 179 12.29 28.71 15.78
C GLU A 179 12.20 27.25 15.36
N LYS A 180 11.92 27.01 14.08
CA LYS A 180 11.75 25.66 13.53
C LYS A 180 11.97 25.61 12.02
N LEU A 181 12.65 24.57 11.54
CA LEU A 181 12.91 24.32 10.13
C LEU A 181 12.54 22.89 9.74
N LYS A 182 11.76 22.74 8.67
CA LYS A 182 11.49 21.45 8.04
C LYS A 182 11.82 21.54 6.57
N LEU A 183 12.79 20.75 6.11
CA LEU A 183 13.18 20.65 4.71
C LEU A 183 12.85 19.26 4.17
N GLN A 184 12.55 19.21 2.88
CA GLN A 184 12.36 17.99 2.10
C GLN A 184 12.90 18.20 0.68
N VAL A 185 13.40 17.13 0.05
CA VAL A 185 13.86 17.20 -1.34
C VAL A 185 12.64 17.16 -2.27
N LYS A 186 12.55 18.07 -3.24
CA LYS A 186 11.48 18.08 -4.25
C LYS A 186 11.53 16.77 -5.05
N LYS A 187 10.43 16.01 -5.04
CA LYS A 187 10.34 14.65 -5.60
C LYS A 187 10.27 14.57 -7.15
N ARG A 188 10.61 15.60 -7.92
CA ARG A 188 10.50 15.56 -9.40
C ARG A 188 11.65 16.22 -10.17
N GLU A 189 12.10 15.41 -11.14
CA GLU A 189 12.72 15.74 -12.43
C GLU A 189 14.05 16.49 -12.39
N PHE A 190 15.12 15.71 -12.20
CA PHE A 190 16.41 16.00 -12.80
C PHE A 190 16.16 16.26 -14.30
N LYS A 191 16.33 17.52 -14.72
CA LYS A 191 16.01 17.94 -16.09
C LYS A 191 16.90 17.22 -17.11
N GLU A 192 16.26 16.63 -18.10
CA GLU A 192 16.83 16.24 -19.39
C GLU A 192 17.76 17.35 -19.91
N GLY A 193 19.02 16.99 -20.20
CA GLY A 193 19.95 17.89 -20.88
C GLY A 193 21.41 17.80 -20.45
N GLN A 194 21.71 17.23 -19.28
CA GLN A 194 23.07 16.80 -18.96
C GLN A 194 23.14 15.28 -19.13
N GLU A 195 23.98 14.81 -20.06
CA GLU A 195 24.29 13.39 -20.16
C GLU A 195 24.94 12.96 -18.84
N ILE A 196 24.18 12.28 -17.98
CA ILE A 196 24.73 11.59 -16.82
C ILE A 196 25.80 10.65 -17.37
N THR A 197 27.04 10.89 -16.95
CA THR A 197 28.19 10.12 -17.41
C THR A 197 27.99 8.65 -17.05
N GLN A 198 28.63 7.75 -17.79
CA GLN A 198 28.54 6.32 -17.49
C GLN A 198 29.04 6.00 -16.07
N GLU A 199 29.99 6.77 -15.53
CA GLU A 199 30.50 6.63 -14.16
C GLU A 199 29.48 7.08 -13.12
N GLU A 200 28.83 8.23 -13.30
CA GLU A 200 27.77 8.69 -12.39
C GLU A 200 26.59 7.72 -12.37
N ARG A 201 26.20 7.14 -13.53
CA ARG A 201 25.17 6.09 -13.57
C ARG A 201 25.56 4.86 -12.78
N LYS A 202 26.84 4.47 -12.78
CA LYS A 202 27.33 3.33 -11.99
C LYS A 202 27.28 3.62 -10.50
N ILE A 203 27.66 4.83 -10.08
CA ILE A 203 27.61 5.24 -8.67
C ILE A 203 26.17 5.25 -8.17
N ILE A 204 25.24 5.90 -8.90
CA ILE A 204 23.81 5.94 -8.53
C ILE A 204 23.26 4.51 -8.42
N ARG A 205 23.59 3.65 -9.39
CA ARG A 205 23.16 2.24 -9.38
C ARG A 205 23.70 1.48 -8.17
N GLN A 206 24.96 1.69 -7.78
CA GLN A 206 25.56 1.06 -6.59
C GLN A 206 24.92 1.56 -5.30
N GLU A 207 24.68 2.87 -5.17
CA GLU A 207 23.99 3.45 -4.00
C GLU A 207 22.56 2.91 -3.85
N GLU A 208 21.83 2.77 -4.97
CA GLU A 208 20.50 2.15 -4.95
C GLU A 208 20.54 0.69 -4.47
N ILE A 209 21.52 -0.09 -4.91
CA ILE A 209 21.70 -1.48 -4.48
C ILE A 209 22.03 -1.56 -2.99
N GLU A 210 22.95 -0.74 -2.48
CA GLU A 210 23.30 -0.72 -1.06
C GLU A 210 22.11 -0.30 -0.19
N ASN A 211 21.29 0.66 -0.64
CA ASN A 211 20.05 1.02 0.02
C ASN A 211 19.05 -0.15 0.07
N LEU A 212 18.94 -0.94 -1.01
CA LEU A 212 18.10 -2.14 -1.01
C LEU A 212 18.61 -3.21 -0.05
N LYS A 213 19.93 -3.34 0.11
CA LYS A 213 20.54 -4.29 1.07
C LYS A 213 20.19 -3.94 2.50
N LEU A 214 20.28 -2.66 2.85
CA LEU A 214 19.86 -2.18 4.16
C LEU A 214 18.36 -2.44 4.41
N GLN A 215 17.50 -2.18 3.43
CA GLN A 215 16.07 -2.47 3.55
C GLN A 215 15.78 -3.98 3.70
N ASN A 216 16.55 -4.85 3.03
CA ASN A 216 16.43 -6.29 3.19
C ASN A 216 16.80 -6.74 4.63
N GLN A 217 17.86 -6.18 5.21
CA GLN A 217 18.23 -6.41 6.61
C GLN A 217 17.12 -5.93 7.57
N GLU A 218 16.53 -4.76 7.33
CA GLU A 218 15.38 -4.30 8.12
C GLU A 218 14.19 -5.25 8.05
N LEU A 219 13.91 -5.84 6.88
CA LEU A 219 12.81 -6.80 6.75
C LEU A 219 13.05 -8.05 7.58
N GLN A 220 14.30 -8.53 7.63
CA GLN A 220 14.69 -9.65 8.48
C GLN A 220 14.41 -9.33 9.96
N HIS A 221 14.83 -8.15 10.44
CA HIS A 221 14.56 -7.72 11.81
C HIS A 221 13.06 -7.56 12.08
N LYS A 222 12.31 -6.95 11.16
CA LYS A 222 10.84 -6.82 11.28
C LYS A 222 10.15 -8.18 11.36
N LYS A 223 10.61 -9.18 10.59
CA LYS A 223 10.10 -10.56 10.67
C LYS A 223 10.34 -11.17 12.06
N GLU A 224 11.54 -11.01 12.61
CA GLU A 224 11.91 -11.50 13.94
C GLU A 224 11.08 -10.81 15.03
N ASP A 225 10.93 -9.49 14.94
CA ASP A 225 10.10 -8.69 15.84
C ASP A 225 8.64 -9.14 15.84
N ILE A 226 8.04 -9.39 14.68
CA ILE A 226 6.67 -9.91 14.59
C ILE A 226 6.57 -11.28 15.26
N THR A 227 7.58 -12.12 15.05
CA THR A 227 7.65 -13.46 15.63
C THR A 227 7.69 -13.40 17.16
N GLU A 228 8.56 -12.56 17.71
CA GLU A 228 8.73 -12.41 19.16
C GLU A 228 7.50 -11.75 19.81
N LYS A 229 7.08 -10.59 19.29
CA LYS A 229 6.07 -9.75 19.94
C LYS A 229 4.64 -10.29 19.79
N TYR A 230 4.33 -10.94 18.67
CA TYR A 230 2.95 -11.38 18.40
C TYR A 230 2.83 -12.90 18.37
N PHE A 231 3.68 -13.58 17.58
CA PHE A 231 3.51 -15.01 17.37
C PHE A 231 3.83 -15.83 18.63
N ARG A 232 4.95 -15.59 19.30
CA ARG A 232 5.33 -16.30 20.54
C ARG A 232 4.39 -15.98 21.71
N GLN A 233 3.81 -14.78 21.74
CA GLN A 233 2.81 -14.37 22.73
C GLN A 233 1.40 -14.95 22.47
N GLY A 234 1.22 -15.76 21.43
CA GLY A 234 -0.08 -16.37 21.11
C GLY A 234 -1.06 -15.45 20.38
N LYS A 235 -0.64 -14.24 20.02
CA LYS A 235 -1.44 -13.23 19.31
C LYS A 235 -1.46 -13.50 17.79
N PHE A 236 -2.00 -14.65 17.41
CA PHE A 236 -1.84 -15.19 16.06
C PHE A 236 -2.56 -14.38 14.97
N ASN A 237 -3.72 -13.79 15.25
CA ASN A 237 -4.45 -12.94 14.30
C ASN A 237 -3.64 -11.67 13.94
N GLU A 238 -3.06 -11.04 14.95
CA GLU A 238 -2.22 -9.85 14.75
C GLU A 238 -0.92 -10.21 14.04
N ALA A 239 -0.28 -11.32 14.42
CA ALA A 239 0.90 -11.84 13.72
C ALA A 239 0.60 -12.06 12.23
N PHE A 240 -0.53 -12.70 11.90
CA PHE A 240 -0.95 -12.92 10.51
C PHE A 240 -1.07 -11.61 9.72
N GLN A 241 -1.79 -10.62 10.27
CA GLN A 241 -1.95 -9.30 9.62
C GLN A 241 -0.60 -8.58 9.42
N LYS A 242 0.31 -8.69 10.40
CA LYS A 242 1.63 -8.07 10.32
C LYS A 242 2.51 -8.77 9.28
N TYR A 243 2.52 -10.11 9.22
CA TYR A 243 3.23 -10.83 8.16
C TYR A 243 2.67 -10.55 6.77
N GLN A 244 1.35 -10.40 6.63
CA GLN A 244 0.74 -10.01 5.35
C GLN A 244 1.25 -8.65 4.85
N LYS A 245 1.36 -7.65 5.73
CA LYS A 245 1.95 -6.36 5.39
C LYS A 245 3.44 -6.48 5.04
N LEU A 246 4.17 -7.31 5.78
CA LEU A 246 5.59 -7.55 5.56
C LEU A 246 5.86 -8.23 4.20
N GLU A 247 5.01 -9.18 3.82
CA GLU A 247 5.08 -9.87 2.54
C GLU A 247 4.95 -8.90 1.36
N ILE A 248 4.00 -7.96 1.41
CA ILE A 248 3.84 -6.91 0.38
C ILE A 248 5.13 -6.06 0.27
N HIS A 249 5.73 -5.69 1.40
CA HIS A 249 6.97 -4.90 1.39
C HIS A 249 8.15 -5.70 0.83
N THR A 250 8.22 -6.99 1.16
CA THR A 250 9.23 -7.93 0.65
C THR A 250 9.10 -8.08 -0.86
N GLU A 251 7.88 -8.16 -1.38
CA GLU A 251 7.62 -8.22 -2.82
C GLU A 251 8.08 -6.96 -3.54
N ASN A 252 7.82 -5.79 -2.96
CA ASN A 252 8.26 -4.52 -3.54
C ASN A 252 9.79 -4.44 -3.62
N ILE A 253 10.50 -4.91 -2.60
CA ILE A 253 11.97 -4.93 -2.60
C ILE A 253 12.50 -5.96 -3.59
N TYR A 254 11.91 -7.15 -3.65
CA TYR A 254 12.22 -8.16 -4.65
C TYR A 254 12.13 -7.61 -6.08
N ASN A 255 11.04 -6.92 -6.40
CA ASN A 255 10.81 -6.33 -7.71
C ASN A 255 11.80 -5.18 -8.02
N LYS A 256 12.34 -4.50 -7.02
CA LYS A 256 13.41 -3.51 -7.21
C LYS A 256 14.73 -4.19 -7.52
N TYR A 257 15.11 -5.24 -6.77
CA TYR A 257 16.29 -6.03 -7.07
C TYR A 257 16.25 -6.64 -8.47
N ALA A 258 15.09 -7.14 -8.90
CA ALA A 258 14.93 -7.72 -10.23
C ALA A 258 15.29 -6.75 -11.39
N LYS A 259 15.29 -5.43 -11.16
CA LYS A 259 15.75 -4.42 -12.14
C LYS A 259 17.27 -4.39 -12.30
N PHE A 260 18.01 -4.84 -11.30
CA PHE A 260 19.47 -4.87 -11.24
C PHE A 260 19.99 -6.31 -11.22
N ILE A 261 19.33 -7.21 -11.96
CA ILE A 261 19.55 -8.66 -11.85
C ILE A 261 21.01 -9.09 -12.08
N GLU A 262 21.75 -8.36 -12.91
CA GLU A 262 23.17 -8.64 -13.19
C GLU A 262 24.06 -8.41 -11.96
N ASP A 263 23.76 -7.41 -11.13
CA ASP A 263 24.60 -7.04 -9.98
C ASP A 263 24.08 -7.59 -8.65
N THR A 264 22.86 -8.13 -8.63
CA THR A 264 22.14 -8.45 -7.38
C THR A 264 21.68 -9.90 -7.30
N GLN A 265 22.32 -10.81 -8.04
CA GLN A 265 21.90 -12.23 -8.06
C GLN A 265 21.87 -12.85 -6.66
N GLU A 266 22.90 -12.61 -5.85
CA GLU A 266 22.95 -13.08 -4.46
C GLU A 266 21.83 -12.45 -3.63
N ASP A 267 21.65 -11.14 -3.72
CA ASP A 267 20.60 -10.43 -2.98
C ASP A 267 19.21 -10.94 -3.36
N ILE A 268 18.95 -11.18 -4.65
CA ILE A 268 17.72 -11.77 -5.18
C ILE A 268 17.46 -13.14 -4.54
N ILE A 269 18.48 -13.98 -4.39
CA ILE A 269 18.35 -15.28 -3.73
C ILE A 269 17.99 -15.07 -2.24
N THR A 270 18.65 -14.14 -1.56
CA THR A 270 18.36 -13.87 -0.13
C THR A 270 16.94 -13.35 0.09
N ILE A 271 16.47 -12.38 -0.71
CA ILE A 271 15.12 -11.82 -0.57
C ILE A 271 14.05 -12.84 -0.97
N LYS A 272 14.32 -13.74 -1.94
CA LYS A 272 13.42 -14.87 -2.27
C LYS A 272 13.30 -15.83 -1.09
N ALA A 273 14.42 -16.20 -0.47
CA ALA A 273 14.41 -17.04 0.71
C ALA A 273 13.65 -16.38 1.87
N LEU A 274 13.84 -15.07 2.07
CA LEU A 274 13.11 -14.29 3.08
C LEU A 274 11.60 -14.26 2.80
N LYS A 275 11.20 -14.05 1.54
CA LYS A 275 9.79 -14.08 1.11
C LYS A 275 9.15 -15.43 1.43
N ILE A 276 9.84 -16.54 1.14
CA ILE A 276 9.36 -17.89 1.49
C ILE A 276 9.19 -18.02 3.01
N GLN A 277 10.17 -17.59 3.81
CA GLN A 277 10.07 -17.65 5.27
C GLN A 277 8.92 -16.81 5.83
N ILE A 278 8.71 -15.59 5.30
CA ILE A 278 7.60 -14.73 5.71
C ILE A 278 6.26 -15.37 5.36
N ALA A 279 6.12 -15.90 4.15
CA ALA A 279 4.90 -16.58 3.72
C ALA A 279 4.64 -17.86 4.54
N GLN A 280 5.67 -18.64 4.87
CA GLN A 280 5.55 -19.79 5.80
C GLN A 280 5.02 -19.33 7.16
N ASN A 281 5.62 -18.29 7.76
CA ASN A 281 5.21 -17.77 9.06
C ASN A 281 3.78 -17.21 9.04
N LYS A 282 3.40 -16.51 7.96
CA LYS A 282 2.03 -16.05 7.70
C LYS A 282 1.04 -17.21 7.71
N THR A 283 1.33 -18.27 6.96
CA THR A 283 0.49 -19.48 6.90
C THR A 283 0.35 -20.16 8.25
N VAL A 284 1.44 -20.32 8.99
CA VAL A 284 1.41 -20.91 10.34
C VAL A 284 0.63 -20.02 11.32
N ALA A 285 0.77 -18.70 11.24
CA ALA A 285 -0.02 -17.76 12.05
C ALA A 285 -1.51 -17.89 11.74
N ALA A 286 -1.90 -17.96 10.46
CA ALA A 286 -3.29 -18.19 10.05
C ALA A 286 -3.83 -19.51 10.59
N MET A 287 -3.04 -20.60 10.52
CA MET A 287 -3.41 -21.90 11.09
C MET A 287 -3.70 -21.82 12.58
N LYS A 288 -2.79 -21.20 13.35
CA LYS A 288 -2.95 -21.06 14.80
C LYS A 288 -4.09 -20.11 15.17
N ALA A 289 -4.37 -19.12 14.34
CA ALA A 289 -5.52 -18.24 14.45
C ALA A 289 -6.85 -18.90 14.01
N LYS A 290 -6.83 -20.16 13.55
CA LYS A 290 -7.99 -20.88 13.00
C LYS A 290 -8.60 -20.25 11.73
N LEU A 291 -7.82 -19.45 11.01
CA LEU A 291 -8.19 -18.85 9.72
C LEU A 291 -7.90 -19.84 8.57
N TYR A 292 -8.55 -21.00 8.59
CA TYR A 292 -8.17 -22.14 7.74
C TYR A 292 -8.27 -21.88 6.23
N SER A 293 -9.25 -21.08 5.77
CA SER A 293 -9.32 -20.69 4.34
C SER A 293 -8.09 -19.88 3.92
N LYS A 294 -7.70 -18.88 4.73
CA LYS A 294 -6.52 -18.04 4.46
C LYS A 294 -5.22 -18.83 4.55
N ALA A 295 -5.13 -19.77 5.50
CA ALA A 295 -3.99 -20.68 5.61
C ALA A 295 -3.88 -21.59 4.39
N CYS A 296 -4.99 -22.15 3.90
CA CYS A 296 -5.01 -22.99 2.71
C CYS A 296 -4.55 -22.22 1.46
N GLU A 297 -5.10 -21.03 1.22
CA GLU A 297 -4.70 -20.15 0.12
C GLU A 297 -3.20 -19.82 0.18
N SER A 298 -2.72 -19.40 1.35
CA SER A 298 -1.31 -19.04 1.54
C SER A 298 -0.36 -20.23 1.36
N ALA A 299 -0.75 -21.42 1.82
CA ALA A 299 0.02 -22.65 1.63
C ALA A 299 0.11 -23.02 0.14
N GLN A 300 -1.02 -22.95 -0.59
CA GLN A 300 -1.06 -23.26 -2.02
C GLN A 300 -0.19 -22.31 -2.85
N GLU A 301 -0.24 -21.01 -2.56
CA GLU A 301 0.64 -20.03 -3.22
C GLU A 301 2.12 -20.32 -2.97
N LEU A 302 2.47 -20.70 -1.74
CA LEU A 302 3.85 -21.04 -1.40
C LEU A 302 4.32 -22.33 -2.06
N LEU A 303 3.44 -23.33 -2.16
CA LEU A 303 3.75 -24.60 -2.82
C LEU A 303 3.97 -24.48 -4.33
N LYS A 304 3.49 -23.41 -4.97
CA LYS A 304 3.87 -23.09 -6.36
C LYS A 304 5.35 -22.70 -6.47
N LEU A 305 5.94 -22.16 -5.40
CA LEU A 305 7.34 -21.73 -5.34
C LEU A 305 8.25 -22.82 -4.78
N ASP A 306 7.77 -23.57 -3.79
CA ASP A 306 8.47 -24.68 -3.15
C ASP A 306 7.52 -25.88 -3.00
N PRO A 307 7.36 -26.71 -4.05
CA PRO A 307 6.44 -27.86 -4.04
C PRO A 307 6.82 -28.97 -3.05
N GLU A 308 8.02 -28.92 -2.50
CA GLU A 308 8.55 -29.93 -1.58
C GLU A 308 8.45 -29.49 -0.11
N ASN A 309 7.85 -28.32 0.13
CA ASN A 309 7.74 -27.76 1.45
C ASN A 309 6.83 -28.58 2.37
N GLN A 310 7.42 -29.47 3.15
CA GLN A 310 6.71 -30.35 4.07
C GLN A 310 5.77 -29.59 5.01
N LYS A 311 6.20 -28.43 5.55
CA LYS A 311 5.36 -27.62 6.45
C LYS A 311 4.11 -27.10 5.76
N MET A 312 4.22 -26.67 4.49
CA MET A 312 3.07 -26.14 3.74
C MET A 312 2.13 -27.23 3.25
N LEU A 313 2.66 -28.39 2.80
CA LEU A 313 1.83 -29.55 2.47
C LEU A 313 1.00 -30.00 3.69
N TYR A 314 1.63 -30.05 4.87
CA TYR A 314 0.92 -30.33 6.13
C TYR A 314 -0.16 -29.27 6.41
N ALA A 315 0.19 -27.99 6.30
CA ALA A 315 -0.74 -26.89 6.59
C ALA A 315 -1.94 -26.88 5.63
N GLN A 316 -1.73 -27.12 4.34
CA GLN A 316 -2.79 -27.22 3.34
C GLN A 316 -3.73 -28.39 3.65
N ALA A 317 -3.19 -29.60 3.80
CA ALA A 317 -3.98 -30.80 4.06
C ALA A 317 -4.83 -30.66 5.34
N LYS A 318 -4.23 -30.14 6.41
CA LYS A 318 -4.93 -29.85 7.66
C LYS A 318 -5.98 -28.76 7.52
N SER A 319 -5.72 -27.72 6.74
CA SER A 319 -6.70 -26.66 6.47
C SER A 319 -7.91 -27.19 5.72
N LEU A 320 -7.71 -27.97 4.66
CA LEU A 320 -8.78 -28.61 3.89
C LEU A 320 -9.66 -29.50 4.79
N TYR A 321 -9.02 -30.30 5.65
CA TYR A 321 -9.73 -31.11 6.65
C TYR A 321 -10.59 -30.24 7.57
N LYS A 322 -10.04 -29.14 8.11
CA LYS A 322 -10.77 -28.22 9.00
C LYS A 322 -11.89 -27.46 8.29
N LEU A 323 -11.80 -27.26 6.98
CA LEU A 323 -12.85 -26.68 6.13
C LEU A 323 -13.89 -27.71 5.67
N SER A 324 -13.78 -28.97 6.11
CA SER A 324 -14.67 -30.08 5.69
C SER A 324 -14.61 -30.41 4.20
N TYR A 325 -13.54 -30.03 3.51
CA TYR A 325 -13.25 -30.47 2.14
C TYR A 325 -12.58 -31.85 2.18
N PHE A 326 -13.33 -32.85 2.66
CA PHE A 326 -12.80 -34.18 2.99
C PHE A 326 -12.18 -34.90 1.80
N ASP A 327 -12.76 -34.75 0.61
CA ASP A 327 -12.29 -35.39 -0.63
C ASP A 327 -10.89 -34.89 -1.00
N GLN A 328 -10.70 -33.56 -1.01
CA GLN A 328 -9.41 -32.94 -1.30
C GLN A 328 -8.41 -33.19 -0.17
N ALA A 329 -8.85 -33.04 1.09
CA ALA A 329 -8.01 -33.32 2.25
C ALA A 329 -7.48 -34.76 2.22
N TYR A 330 -8.33 -35.74 1.88
CA TYR A 330 -7.93 -37.14 1.78
C TYR A 330 -6.79 -37.34 0.78
N VAL A 331 -6.92 -36.79 -0.43
CA VAL A 331 -5.89 -36.90 -1.48
C VAL A 331 -4.57 -36.27 -1.02
N GLU A 332 -4.62 -35.05 -0.49
CA GLU A 332 -3.41 -34.34 -0.03
C GLU A 332 -2.73 -35.04 1.15
N LEU A 333 -3.51 -35.55 2.12
CA LEU A 333 -2.99 -36.32 3.26
C LEU A 333 -2.31 -37.62 2.81
N GLN A 334 -2.87 -38.33 1.83
CA GLN A 334 -2.26 -39.53 1.26
C GLN A 334 -0.95 -39.22 0.54
N GLN A 335 -0.93 -38.16 -0.26
CA GLN A 335 0.29 -37.72 -0.96
C GLN A 335 1.37 -37.32 0.03
N TYR A 336 1.01 -36.61 1.10
CA TYR A 336 1.93 -36.23 2.16
C TYR A 336 2.61 -37.45 2.80
N ILE A 337 1.83 -38.44 3.26
CA ILE A 337 2.38 -39.64 3.92
C ILE A 337 3.28 -40.44 2.96
N LYS A 338 2.91 -40.49 1.67
CA LYS A 338 3.74 -41.15 0.64
C LYS A 338 5.08 -40.43 0.45
N LYS A 339 5.09 -39.09 0.52
CA LYS A 339 6.29 -38.28 0.31
C LYS A 339 7.19 -38.21 1.55
N PHE A 340 6.60 -38.23 2.75
CA PHE A 340 7.32 -38.14 4.02
C PHE A 340 6.99 -39.33 4.93
N PRO A 341 7.46 -40.54 4.60
CA PRO A 341 7.12 -41.76 5.34
C PRO A 341 7.69 -41.78 6.77
N ASP A 342 8.77 -41.04 7.03
CA ASP A 342 9.49 -41.04 8.31
C ASP A 342 8.93 -40.04 9.33
N ASP A 343 7.95 -39.20 8.96
CA ASP A 343 7.30 -38.27 9.88
C ASP A 343 6.23 -38.98 10.73
N ALA A 344 6.69 -39.75 11.71
CA ALA A 344 5.86 -40.60 12.56
C ALA A 344 4.77 -39.82 13.32
N GLN A 345 5.09 -38.61 13.78
CA GLN A 345 4.14 -37.79 14.55
C GLN A 345 3.02 -37.27 13.66
N THR A 346 3.36 -36.72 12.49
CA THR A 346 2.36 -36.26 11.53
C THR A 346 1.53 -37.42 10.99
N LYS A 347 2.14 -38.60 10.80
CA LYS A 347 1.44 -39.79 10.35
C LYS A 347 0.32 -40.21 11.31
N LEU A 348 0.57 -40.21 12.62
CA LEU A 348 -0.46 -40.50 13.62
C LEU A 348 -1.62 -39.48 13.58
N ASP A 349 -1.29 -38.19 13.49
CA ASP A 349 -2.30 -37.13 13.34
C ASP A 349 -3.14 -37.31 12.06
N PHE A 350 -2.48 -37.69 10.97
CA PHE A 350 -3.11 -37.82 9.65
C PHE A 350 -3.87 -39.13 9.46
N GLU A 351 -3.47 -40.23 10.10
CA GLU A 351 -4.24 -41.48 10.07
C GLU A 351 -5.65 -41.28 10.65
N GLN A 352 -5.77 -40.52 11.74
CA GLN A 352 -7.07 -40.16 12.31
C GLN A 352 -7.89 -39.29 11.34
N TYR A 353 -7.26 -38.30 10.70
CA TYR A 353 -7.92 -37.45 9.71
C TYR A 353 -8.37 -38.25 8.48
N ILE A 354 -7.52 -39.12 7.96
CA ILE A 354 -7.81 -40.00 6.83
C ILE A 354 -9.00 -40.88 7.13
N ASN A 355 -9.03 -41.54 8.29
CA ASN A 355 -10.16 -42.39 8.69
C ASN A 355 -11.45 -41.59 8.80
N THR A 356 -11.39 -40.38 9.37
CA THR A 356 -12.54 -39.47 9.45
C THR A 356 -13.01 -39.04 8.05
N CYS A 357 -12.09 -38.66 7.17
CA CYS A 357 -12.40 -38.30 5.79
C CYS A 357 -13.09 -39.46 5.08
N LYS A 358 -12.53 -40.68 5.14
CA LYS A 358 -13.13 -41.88 4.53
C LYS A 358 -14.55 -42.11 5.03
N GLN A 359 -14.77 -42.07 6.35
CA GLN A 359 -16.10 -42.23 6.93
C GLN A 359 -17.10 -41.17 6.44
N LYS A 360 -16.67 -39.90 6.36
CA LYS A 360 -17.52 -38.79 5.89
C LYS A 360 -17.82 -38.91 4.39
N LEU A 361 -16.85 -39.30 3.58
CA LEU A 361 -16.98 -39.61 2.15
C LEU A 361 -18.00 -40.72 1.93
N GLU A 362 -17.84 -41.86 2.59
CA GLU A 362 -18.77 -42.99 2.50
C GLU A 362 -20.18 -42.63 2.97
N GLN A 363 -20.30 -41.85 4.05
CA GLN A 363 -21.59 -41.38 4.54
C GLN A 363 -22.27 -40.44 3.53
N SER A 364 -21.50 -39.53 2.92
CA SER A 364 -22.00 -38.63 1.88
C SER A 364 -22.51 -39.41 0.67
N GLN A 365 -21.72 -40.38 0.17
CA GLN A 365 -22.11 -41.25 -0.94
C GLN A 365 -23.34 -42.09 -0.63
N LYS A 366 -23.44 -42.68 0.57
CA LYS A 366 -24.62 -43.41 1.02
C LYS A 366 -25.86 -42.52 1.07
N ASN A 367 -25.72 -41.29 1.54
CA ASN A 367 -26.81 -40.32 1.58
C ASN A 367 -27.24 -39.89 0.17
N GLN A 368 -26.30 -39.63 -0.73
CA GLN A 368 -26.58 -39.33 -2.13
C GLN A 368 -27.31 -40.50 -2.81
N ALA A 369 -26.81 -41.74 -2.67
CA ALA A 369 -27.45 -42.92 -3.24
C ALA A 369 -28.89 -43.11 -2.72
N LYS A 370 -29.12 -42.88 -1.42
CA LYS A 370 -30.48 -42.89 -0.83
C LYS A 370 -31.37 -41.81 -1.43
N ASN A 371 -30.85 -40.60 -1.61
CA ASN A 371 -31.60 -39.49 -2.20
C ASN A 371 -31.96 -39.77 -3.67
N TYR A 372 -31.00 -40.25 -4.47
CA TYR A 372 -31.25 -40.64 -5.84
C TYR A 372 -32.28 -41.77 -5.93
N LYS A 373 -32.17 -42.80 -5.10
CA LYS A 373 -33.16 -43.88 -5.03
C LYS A 373 -34.57 -43.35 -4.77
N LYS A 374 -34.74 -42.44 -3.80
CA LYS A 374 -36.04 -41.79 -3.53
C LYS A 374 -36.56 -40.98 -4.72
N ILE A 375 -35.69 -40.27 -5.42
CA ILE A 375 -36.07 -39.50 -6.63
C ILE A 375 -36.56 -40.46 -7.71
N PHE A 376 -35.85 -41.56 -7.97
CA PHE A 376 -36.28 -42.58 -8.94
C PHE A 376 -37.60 -43.25 -8.56
N GLU A 377 -37.77 -43.65 -7.29
CA GLU A 377 -39.03 -44.23 -6.80
C GLU A 377 -40.20 -43.25 -6.98
N ASN A 378 -39.99 -41.97 -6.68
CA ASN A 378 -41.03 -40.94 -6.88
C ASN A 378 -41.34 -40.70 -8.37
N MET A 379 -40.32 -40.70 -9.24
CA MET A 379 -40.53 -40.57 -10.68
C MET A 379 -41.32 -41.75 -11.25
N GLU A 380 -41.02 -42.98 -10.83
CA GLU A 380 -41.75 -44.18 -11.25
C GLU A 380 -43.22 -44.13 -10.78
N GLN A 381 -43.46 -43.70 -9.54
CA GLN A 381 -44.81 -43.52 -9.01
C GLN A 381 -45.59 -42.44 -9.78
N GLU A 382 -44.97 -41.31 -10.13
CA GLU A 382 -45.61 -40.27 -10.94
C GLU A 382 -45.89 -40.77 -12.36
N GLU A 383 -44.99 -41.53 -12.98
CA GLU A 383 -45.22 -42.14 -14.29
C GLU A 383 -46.42 -43.11 -14.26
N GLN A 384 -46.53 -43.93 -13.22
CA GLN A 384 -47.67 -44.83 -13.02
C GLN A 384 -48.98 -44.06 -12.81
N LYS A 385 -48.96 -42.98 -12.00
CA LYS A 385 -50.13 -42.10 -11.82
C LYS A 385 -50.53 -41.43 -13.12
N GLU A 386 -49.57 -40.99 -13.94
CA GLU A 386 -49.83 -40.35 -15.22
C GLU A 386 -50.46 -41.34 -16.21
N LYS A 387 -49.95 -42.58 -16.29
CA LYS A 387 -50.57 -43.66 -17.08
C LYS A 387 -52.00 -43.91 -16.65
N LEU A 388 -52.25 -43.97 -15.34
CA LEU A 388 -53.60 -44.15 -14.80
C LEU A 388 -54.51 -42.98 -15.17
N ARG A 389 -54.05 -41.73 -15.04
CA ARG A 389 -54.81 -40.54 -15.46
C ARG A 389 -55.16 -40.58 -16.95
N LYS A 390 -54.22 -40.97 -17.82
CA LYS A 390 -54.46 -41.13 -19.27
C LYS A 390 -55.49 -42.22 -19.57
N LEU A 391 -55.44 -43.35 -18.86
CA LEU A 391 -56.43 -44.43 -18.96
C LEU A 391 -57.83 -43.98 -18.51
N THR A 392 -57.92 -43.30 -17.37
CA THR A 392 -59.18 -42.76 -16.86
C THR A 392 -59.77 -41.74 -17.82
N GLN A 393 -58.96 -40.81 -18.34
CA GLN A 393 -59.40 -39.83 -19.33
C GLN A 393 -59.96 -40.50 -20.58
N LYS A 394 -59.24 -41.50 -21.13
CA LYS A 394 -59.69 -42.26 -22.30
C LYS A 394 -61.04 -42.94 -22.06
N SER A 395 -61.24 -43.55 -20.89
CA SER A 395 -62.51 -44.19 -20.53
C SER A 395 -63.66 -43.19 -20.43
N ILE A 396 -63.41 -41.98 -19.94
CA ILE A 396 -64.42 -40.90 -19.89
C ILE A 396 -64.79 -40.46 -21.31
N ASP A 397 -63.78 -40.26 -22.17
CA ASP A 397 -63.98 -39.84 -23.56
C ASP A 397 -64.78 -40.89 -24.36
N GLU A 398 -64.51 -42.18 -24.14
CA GLU A 398 -65.26 -43.29 -24.77
C GLU A 398 -66.73 -43.35 -24.28
N SER A 399 -66.98 -43.16 -22.98
CA SER A 399 -68.35 -43.10 -22.43
C SER A 399 -69.13 -41.92 -23.01
N LEU A 400 -68.52 -40.74 -23.07
CA LEU A 400 -69.13 -39.55 -23.67
C LEU A 400 -69.46 -39.76 -25.15
N LYS A 401 -68.62 -40.50 -25.88
CA LYS A 401 -68.89 -40.86 -27.27
C LYS A 401 -70.10 -41.79 -27.39
N GLN A 402 -70.20 -42.81 -26.54
CA GLN A 402 -71.36 -43.72 -26.51
C GLN A 402 -72.65 -42.97 -26.16
N ASP A 403 -72.62 -42.09 -25.17
CA ASP A 403 -73.77 -41.29 -24.78
C ASP A 403 -74.23 -40.37 -25.93
N LYS A 404 -73.28 -39.74 -26.65
CA LYS A 404 -73.56 -38.96 -27.86
C LYS A 404 -74.22 -39.84 -28.95
N GLU A 405 -73.70 -41.03 -29.21
CA GLU A 405 -74.28 -41.96 -30.19
C GLU A 405 -75.70 -42.40 -29.79
N ILE A 406 -75.94 -42.69 -28.51
CA ILE A 406 -77.28 -43.04 -27.99
C ILE A 406 -78.25 -41.87 -28.17
N ILE A 407 -77.83 -40.64 -27.88
CA ILE A 407 -78.64 -39.44 -28.06
C ILE A 407 -78.96 -39.24 -29.55
N ILE A 408 -77.96 -39.33 -30.43
CA ILE A 408 -78.15 -39.22 -31.89
C ILE A 408 -79.14 -40.28 -32.38
N ASN A 409 -78.97 -41.55 -32.01
CA ASN A 409 -79.87 -42.63 -32.42
C ASN A 409 -81.30 -42.47 -31.86
N LYS A 410 -81.46 -41.92 -30.64
CA LYS A 410 -82.78 -41.59 -30.09
C LYS A 410 -83.45 -40.46 -30.86
N ILE A 411 -82.69 -39.46 -31.30
CA ILE A 411 -83.19 -38.36 -32.14
C ILE A 411 -83.63 -38.93 -33.50
N LEU A 412 -82.79 -39.76 -34.14
CA LEU A 412 -83.07 -40.35 -35.46
C LEU A 412 -84.26 -41.33 -35.47
N ASN A 413 -84.50 -42.08 -34.39
CA ASN A 413 -85.58 -43.09 -34.32
C ASN A 413 -86.94 -42.56 -33.83
N LYS A 414 -87.00 -41.37 -33.23
CA LYS A 414 -88.27 -40.84 -32.68
C LYS A 414 -89.21 -40.28 -33.74
N ASP A 415 -88.67 -40.00 -34.91
CA ASP A 415 -89.40 -39.46 -36.03
C ASP A 415 -89.22 -40.42 -37.21
N GLY A 416 -90.32 -40.98 -37.73
CA GLY A 416 -90.34 -41.67 -39.03
C GLY A 416 -90.11 -40.71 -40.19
N TYR A 417 -89.04 -39.92 -40.11
CA TYR A 417 -88.63 -38.95 -41.10
C TYR A 417 -87.49 -39.55 -41.91
N GLU A 418 -87.82 -39.97 -43.13
CA GLU A 418 -86.86 -40.14 -44.21
C GLU A 418 -86.18 -38.79 -44.46
N PHE A 419 -85.06 -38.54 -43.79
CA PHE A 419 -84.17 -37.45 -44.18
C PHE A 419 -83.43 -37.89 -45.45
N ASN A 420 -83.90 -37.40 -46.59
CA ASN A 420 -83.11 -37.33 -47.80
C ASN A 420 -81.83 -36.53 -47.51
N THR A 421 -80.73 -37.07 -48.00
CA THR A 421 -79.35 -36.60 -47.94
C THR A 421 -79.16 -35.10 -48.16
N GLU A 422 -78.45 -34.43 -47.24
CA GLU A 422 -77.28 -33.54 -47.46
C GLU A 422 -76.98 -32.81 -46.12
N PHE A 423 -75.90 -33.20 -45.43
CA PHE A 423 -74.65 -32.42 -45.38
C PHE A 423 -74.90 -30.95 -45.01
N ASP A 424 -74.79 -30.60 -43.71
CA ASP A 424 -74.36 -29.23 -43.28
C ASP A 424 -74.18 -28.99 -41.76
N LEU A 425 -74.27 -30.00 -40.87
CA LEU A 425 -74.23 -29.73 -39.42
C LEU A 425 -72.95 -30.17 -38.66
N ILE A 426 -71.83 -30.44 -39.36
CA ILE A 426 -70.57 -30.86 -38.70
C ILE A 426 -69.49 -29.75 -38.67
N GLN A 427 -69.72 -28.53 -39.17
CA GLN A 427 -68.65 -27.51 -39.24
C GLN A 427 -68.53 -26.51 -38.07
N ASN A 428 -69.39 -26.52 -37.04
CA ASN A 428 -69.40 -25.43 -36.04
C ASN A 428 -69.10 -25.83 -34.58
N LEU A 429 -68.37 -26.92 -34.33
CA LEU A 429 -68.05 -27.34 -32.95
C LEU A 429 -66.56 -27.47 -32.60
N ASP A 430 -65.63 -27.18 -33.52
CA ASP A 430 -64.19 -27.38 -33.27
C ASP A 430 -63.35 -26.11 -33.00
N GLU A 431 -63.90 -24.90 -32.97
CA GLU A 431 -63.05 -23.69 -32.87
C GLU A 431 -62.85 -23.07 -31.46
N ASP A 432 -63.57 -23.47 -30.41
CA ASP A 432 -63.63 -22.63 -29.19
C ASP A 432 -62.98 -23.22 -27.91
N SER A 433 -61.94 -24.06 -28.03
CA SER A 433 -61.23 -24.58 -26.83
C SER A 433 -59.71 -24.42 -26.81
N SER A 434 -59.15 -23.53 -27.64
CA SER A 434 -57.71 -23.23 -27.65
C SER A 434 -57.35 -21.86 -27.08
N GLN A 435 -58.01 -21.38 -26.01
CA GLN A 435 -57.51 -20.28 -25.18
C GLN A 435 -57.91 -20.46 -23.72
N ASN A 436 -57.09 -21.20 -22.95
CA ASN A 436 -56.80 -20.94 -21.53
C ASN A 436 -55.94 -22.09 -20.97
N ASN A 437 -54.62 -21.89 -20.93
CA ASN A 437 -53.85 -21.96 -19.68
C ASN A 437 -52.37 -21.58 -19.89
N ILE A 438 -51.90 -20.86 -18.87
CA ILE A 438 -50.55 -20.37 -18.56
C ILE A 438 -49.60 -21.54 -18.26
#